data_AF-A0A9D8K4R3-F1
#
_entry.id   AF-A0A9D8K4R3-F1
#
_cell.length_a   1.000
_cell.length_b   1.000
_cell.length_c   1.000
_cell.angle_alpha   90.00
_cell.angle_beta   90.00
_cell.angle_gamma   90.00
#
_symmetry.space_group_name_H-M   'P 1'
#
loop_
_entity.id
_entity.type
_entity.pdbx_description
1 polymer ?
#
loop_
_entity_poly.entity_id
_entity_poly.type
_entity_poly.pdbx_seq_one_letter_code
_entity_poly.pdbx_strand_id
1 'polypeptide(L)' 'MHSTGTDRSTGAESEVVIARKGRPVARITSLDTPQPPRRLGVARGQFSVPDDIDAANPLIAELFERG' A
#
# COMPACT_ATOMS: atom_id res chain seq x y z
N MET A 1 -3.99 -39.62 -19.25
CA MET A 1 -4.88 -38.51 -18.84
C MET A 1 -4.28 -37.91 -17.58
N HIS A 2 -3.13 -37.23 -17.72
CA HIS A 2 -2.98 -35.77 -17.81
C HIS A 2 -3.37 -35.03 -16.53
N SER A 3 -2.36 -34.72 -15.71
CA SER A 3 -2.41 -33.66 -14.72
C SER A 3 -1.02 -33.04 -14.63
N THR A 4 -0.65 -32.29 -15.67
CA THR A 4 0.50 -31.41 -15.64
C THR A 4 0.03 -30.11 -15.01
N GLY A 5 0.41 -29.89 -13.75
CA GLY A 5 0.30 -28.58 -13.13
C GLY A 5 1.21 -27.61 -13.87
N THR A 6 0.62 -26.71 -14.64
CA THR A 6 1.32 -25.57 -15.21
C THR A 6 0.85 -24.34 -14.44
N ASP A 7 1.58 -24.02 -13.37
CA ASP A 7 1.57 -22.68 -12.79
C ASP A 7 2.24 -21.75 -13.81
N ARG A 8 1.43 -20.94 -14.49
CA ARG A 8 1.89 -19.98 -15.50
C ARG A 8 1.57 -18.59 -15.01
N SER A 9 2.43 -18.04 -14.13
CA SER A 9 2.40 -16.62 -13.78
C SER A 9 2.95 -15.79 -14.95
N THR A 10 2.09 -15.49 -15.92
CA THR A 10 2.36 -14.45 -16.91
C THR A 10 1.72 -13.19 -16.35
N GLY A 11 2.54 -12.21 -15.95
CA GLY A 11 2.14 -10.95 -15.34
C GLY A 11 1.32 -10.04 -16.27
N ALA A 12 0.15 -10.49 -16.66
CA ALA A 12 -0.82 -9.80 -17.50
C ALA A 12 -2.25 -9.95 -16.97
N GLU A 13 -2.42 -10.35 -15.71
CA GLU A 13 -3.72 -10.36 -15.04
C GLU A 13 -3.94 -8.95 -14.46
N SER A 14 -4.42 -8.01 -15.27
CA SER A 14 -4.89 -6.68 -14.80
C SER A 14 -6.18 -6.76 -13.98
N GLU A 15 -6.70 -7.98 -13.81
CA GLU A 15 -7.96 -8.25 -13.14
C GLU A 15 -7.97 -9.65 -12.51
N VAL A 16 -8.44 -9.77 -11.27
CA VAL A 16 -8.62 -11.03 -10.55
C VAL A 16 -10.08 -11.16 -10.12
N VAL A 17 -10.75 -12.23 -10.56
CA VAL A 17 -12.14 -12.53 -10.20
C VAL A 17 -12.19 -13.52 -9.03
N ILE A 18 -12.81 -13.12 -7.93
CA ILE A 18 -13.08 -13.99 -6.77
C ILE A 18 -14.46 -14.59 -6.94
N ALA A 19 -14.59 -15.92 -6.88
CA ALA A 19 -15.86 -16.65 -7.03
C ALA A 19 -16.18 -17.53 -5.81
N ARG A 20 -17.47 -17.61 -5.45
CA ARG A 20 -18.02 -18.53 -4.43
C ARG A 20 -18.95 -19.53 -5.10
N LYS A 21 -18.65 -20.83 -5.02
CA LYS A 21 -19.44 -21.91 -5.67
C LYS A 21 -19.62 -21.69 -7.19
N GLY A 22 -18.54 -21.29 -7.87
CA GLY A 22 -18.58 -20.99 -9.31
C GLY A 22 -19.30 -19.70 -9.69
N ARG A 23 -19.83 -18.94 -8.73
CA ARG A 23 -20.43 -17.62 -8.95
C ARG A 23 -19.43 -16.51 -8.62
N PRO A 24 -19.08 -15.64 -9.55
CA PRO A 24 -18.27 -14.44 -9.27
C PRO A 24 -18.92 -13.58 -8.18
N VAL A 25 -18.15 -13.19 -7.16
CA VAL A 25 -18.60 -12.36 -6.04
C VAL A 25 -17.82 -11.06 -5.88
N ALA A 26 -16.60 -10.99 -6.40
CA ALA A 26 -15.81 -9.77 -6.42
C ALA A 26 -14.80 -9.78 -7.56
N ARG A 27 -14.32 -8.60 -7.92
CA ARG A 27 -13.32 -8.40 -8.97
C ARG A 27 -12.33 -7.34 -8.51
N ILE A 28 -11.06 -7.71 -8.47
CA ILE A 28 -9.94 -6.82 -8.15
C ILE A 28 -9.37 -6.37 -9.48
N THR A 29 -9.20 -5.07 -9.69
CA THR A 29 -8.62 -4.51 -10.91
C THR A 29 -7.62 -3.40 -10.56
N SER A 30 -6.81 -2.98 -11.53
CA SER A 30 -5.95 -1.80 -11.38
C SER A 30 -6.79 -0.57 -11.06
N LEU A 31 -6.36 0.21 -10.07
CA LEU A 31 -6.96 1.50 -9.79
C LEU A 31 -6.31 2.55 -10.71
N ASP A 32 -6.92 2.83 -11.85
CA ASP A 32 -6.46 3.87 -12.79
C ASP A 32 -6.88 5.27 -12.34
N THR A 33 -6.69 5.59 -11.05
CA THR A 33 -6.91 6.95 -10.56
C THR A 33 -5.66 7.78 -10.86
N PRO A 34 -5.76 8.86 -11.66
CA PRO A 34 -4.65 9.77 -11.85
C PRO A 34 -4.20 10.25 -10.47
N GLN A 35 -2.96 9.93 -10.08
CA GLN A 35 -2.42 10.52 -8.86
C GLN A 35 -2.34 12.03 -9.11
N PRO A 36 -2.96 12.86 -8.25
CA PRO A 36 -2.78 14.30 -8.37
C PRO A 36 -1.28 14.58 -8.33
N PRO A 37 -0.79 15.56 -9.11
CA PRO A 37 0.61 15.92 -9.09
C PRO A 37 1.05 16.18 -7.64
N ARG A 38 2.13 15.53 -7.22
CA ARG A 38 2.65 15.69 -5.85
C ARG A 38 3.02 17.15 -5.66
N ARG A 39 2.22 17.88 -4.86
CA ARG A 39 2.50 19.28 -4.53
C ARG A 39 3.59 19.30 -3.47
N LEU A 40 4.82 19.58 -3.89
CA LEU A 40 5.94 19.79 -2.97
C LEU A 40 5.82 21.17 -2.30
N GLY A 41 6.31 21.29 -1.07
CA GLY A 41 6.36 22.59 -0.37
C GLY A 41 5.03 23.08 0.21
N VAL A 42 4.03 22.22 0.37
CA VAL A 42 2.74 22.58 1.01
C VAL A 42 2.90 23.13 2.43
N ALA A 43 3.93 22.68 3.14
CA ALA A 43 4.26 23.12 4.49
C ALA A 43 5.46 24.10 4.52
N ARG A 44 5.83 24.71 3.38
CA ARG A 44 6.97 25.63 3.33
C ARG A 44 6.74 26.79 4.30
N GLY A 45 7.65 26.97 5.25
CA GLY A 45 7.57 28.00 6.29
C GLY A 45 6.57 27.68 7.42
N GLN A 46 5.84 26.57 7.35
CA GLN A 46 4.95 26.10 8.42
C GLN A 46 5.61 25.01 9.27
N PHE A 47 6.69 24.42 8.78
CA PHE A 47 7.45 23.38 9.47
C PHE A 47 8.94 23.70 9.40
N SER A 48 9.59 23.74 10.56
CA SER A 48 11.05 23.77 10.66
C SER A 48 11.53 22.34 10.83
N VAL A 49 12.36 21.87 9.91
CA VAL A 49 12.99 20.54 10.05
C VAL A 49 14.04 20.67 11.16
N PRO A 50 13.96 19.85 12.22
CA PRO A 50 14.99 19.82 13.26
C PRO A 50 16.30 19.24 12.71
N ASP A 51 17.42 19.57 13.34
CA ASP A 51 18.74 19.03 12.95
C ASP A 51 18.82 17.51 13.13
N ASP A 52 18.05 16.97 14.07
CA ASP A 52 17.91 15.54 14.32
C ASP A 52 16.42 15.17 14.44
N ILE A 53 15.98 14.27 13.57
CA ILE A 53 14.60 13.76 13.55
C ILE A 53 14.36 12.72 14.65
N ASP A 54 15.42 12.08 15.14
CA ASP A 54 15.35 11.00 16.12
C ASP A 54 15.40 11.51 17.56
N ALA A 55 15.65 12.81 17.76
CA ALA A 55 15.75 13.43 19.08
C ALA A 55 14.50 13.23 19.96
N ALA A 56 13.32 13.06 19.35
CA ALA A 56 12.06 12.82 20.06
C ALA A 56 11.79 11.33 20.37
N ASN A 57 12.58 10.39 19.84
CA ASN A 57 12.33 8.95 19.96
C ASN A 57 12.22 8.47 21.42
N PRO A 58 13.08 8.91 22.38
CA PRO A 58 12.96 8.47 23.77
C PRO A 58 11.64 8.89 24.42
N LEU A 59 11.18 10.12 24.17
CA LEU A 59 9.90 10.63 24.67
C LEU A 59 8.72 9.85 24.07
N ILE A 60 8.78 9.58 22.76
CA ILE A 60 7.76 8.80 22.07
C ILE A 60 7.68 7.40 22.69
N ALA A 61 8.81 6.72 22.88
CA ALA A 61 8.84 5.39 23.49
C ALA A 61 8.15 5.36 24.87
N GLU A 62 8.45 6.33 25.74
CA GLU A 62 7.82 6.44 27.06
C GLU A 62 6.28 6.55 26.96
N LEU A 63 5.76 7.33 26.01
CA LEU A 63 4.32 7.51 25.82
C LEU A 63 3.60 6.21 25.42
N PHE A 64 4.26 5.35 24.65
CA PHE A 64 3.66 4.10 24.13
C PHE A 64 3.94 2.88 25.02
N GLU A 65 5.00 2.89 25.83
CA GLU A 65 5.37 1.79 26.73
C GLU A 65 4.67 1.83 28.09
N ARG A 66 4.00 2.95 28.42
CA ARG A 66 3.25 3.12 29.69
C ARG A 66 1.83 2.51 29.66
N GLY A 67 1.63 1.45 28.89
CA GLY A 67 0.38 0.68 28.76
C GLY A 67 0.27 -0.43 29.80
#